data_AF-A0A0Q5BVN6-F1
#
_entry.id   AF-A0A0Q5BVN6-F1
#
_cell.length_a   1.000
_cell.length_b   1.000
_cell.length_c   1.000
_cell.angle_alpha   90.00
_cell.angle_beta   90.00
_cell.angle_gamma   90.00
#
_symmetry.space_group_name_H-M   'P 1'
#
loop_
_entity.id
_entity.type
_entity.pdbx_description
1 polymer ?
#
loop_
_entity_poly.entity_id
_entity_poly.type
_entity_poly.pdbx_seq_one_letter_code
_entity_poly.pdbx_strand_id
1 'polypeptide(L)'
;MTPAPSVRTHAWRITAILASGALLLGAPPALAAESGPLSYSHDAPAVPSTGDSAVVADAEAARASETVVNALVGGEELARGERLVSTNGVFEFVFQTDGNAVVYRIGAGAIWSSGTQGRGDHLAMQNDGNVVVYDADDRPVWFTGTSGLPGAVLTVQDDGNLVVYRADGSPAWATSVGGLIAAPALDRLEGGDVLTSGTRLSSPDGRFEAVMQADGNFVVYGPGGPRWSTGTSGSGSRLAMQTDGNVVIYGADGSVRWTTVTSGNPGAVLILGNDGALVLQGAAGVVWTSRPPVTTDTLSGSGALGKDEALVSSNGAWRSVMQADGNFVVSGPGGPTWWTGTRSASDALSPSRFVMGADGTLTVSGWGPNAFWLASPRYFVNVGPALAPFRLVMQNDGNLVQYDGRNRAVWASRGL
;
A
#
# COMPACT_ATOMS: atom_id res chain seq x y z
N MET A 1 -21.42 -60.23 -26.64
CA MET A 1 -21.96 -58.92 -26.22
C MET A 1 -20.79 -58.05 -25.79
N THR A 2 -20.88 -56.74 -26.07
CA THR A 2 -20.00 -55.58 -25.76
C THR A 2 -19.10 -55.08 -26.90
N PRO A 3 -19.50 -53.98 -27.58
CA PRO A 3 -18.63 -53.18 -28.43
C PRO A 3 -17.76 -52.20 -27.62
N ALA A 4 -16.72 -51.69 -28.28
CA ALA A 4 -15.70 -50.76 -27.78
C ALA A 4 -16.25 -49.39 -27.32
N PRO A 5 -15.55 -48.68 -26.42
CA PRO A 5 -15.94 -47.34 -26.00
C PRO A 5 -15.60 -46.28 -27.07
N SER A 6 -16.61 -45.47 -27.36
CA SER A 6 -16.58 -44.30 -28.23
C SER A 6 -15.73 -43.15 -27.68
N VAL A 7 -14.87 -42.58 -28.53
CA VAL A 7 -14.18 -41.30 -28.33
C VAL A 7 -15.22 -40.17 -28.32
N ARG A 8 -15.36 -39.45 -27.19
CA ARG A 8 -16.10 -38.19 -27.13
C ARG A 8 -15.13 -37.02 -27.26
N THR A 9 -15.19 -36.36 -28.42
CA THR A 9 -14.68 -35.00 -28.63
C THR A 9 -15.69 -34.00 -28.06
N HIS A 10 -15.31 -33.26 -27.02
CA HIS A 10 -16.08 -32.11 -26.55
C HIS A 10 -15.60 -30.84 -27.27
N ALA A 11 -16.36 -30.45 -28.29
CA ALA A 11 -16.30 -29.14 -28.91
C ALA A 11 -16.74 -28.06 -27.91
N TRP A 12 -15.92 -27.02 -27.73
CA TRP A 12 -16.27 -25.83 -26.98
C TRP A 12 -17.27 -25.00 -27.79
N ARG A 13 -18.49 -24.87 -27.29
CA ARG A 13 -19.48 -23.91 -27.77
C ARG A 13 -19.31 -22.60 -26.99
N ILE A 14 -18.81 -21.58 -27.67
CA ILE A 14 -18.82 -20.18 -27.21
C ILE A 14 -20.28 -19.71 -27.23
N THR A 15 -20.81 -19.37 -26.06
CA THR A 15 -22.10 -18.67 -25.94
C THR A 15 -21.80 -17.19 -25.73
N ALA A 16 -21.99 -16.38 -26.76
CA ALA A 16 -21.96 -14.93 -26.67
C ALA A 16 -23.30 -14.45 -26.11
N ILE A 17 -23.28 -13.79 -24.95
CA ILE A 17 -24.43 -13.05 -24.43
C ILE A 17 -24.29 -11.60 -24.91
N LEU A 18 -25.17 -11.22 -25.82
CA LEU A 18 -25.46 -9.85 -26.21
C LEU A 18 -26.25 -9.18 -25.09
N ALA A 19 -25.68 -8.17 -24.45
CA ALA A 19 -26.44 -7.22 -23.63
C ALA A 19 -26.46 -5.88 -24.37
N SER A 20 -27.62 -5.56 -24.95
CA SER A 20 -27.97 -4.25 -25.46
C SER A 20 -28.46 -3.37 -24.31
N GLY A 21 -27.92 -2.16 -24.19
CA GLY A 21 -28.40 -1.15 -23.23
C GLY A 21 -27.81 0.21 -23.59
N ALA A 22 -28.67 1.09 -24.11
CA ALA A 22 -28.33 2.32 -24.81
C ALA A 22 -27.78 3.42 -23.87
N LEU A 23 -26.68 4.06 -24.29
CA LEU A 23 -26.19 5.33 -23.74
C LEU A 23 -26.66 6.46 -24.66
N LEU A 24 -27.63 7.26 -24.23
CA LEU A 24 -28.03 8.51 -24.86
C LEU A 24 -27.15 9.64 -24.31
N LEU A 25 -26.15 10.06 -25.08
CA LEU A 25 -25.40 11.30 -24.88
C LEU A 25 -25.94 12.34 -25.87
N GLY A 26 -26.64 13.35 -25.36
CA GLY A 26 -26.97 14.56 -26.09
C GLY A 26 -26.00 15.69 -25.74
N ALA A 27 -25.31 16.20 -26.75
CA ALA A 27 -24.69 17.53 -26.83
C ALA A 27 -25.16 18.16 -28.17
N PRO A 28 -24.87 19.43 -28.56
CA PRO A 28 -24.30 20.60 -27.86
C PRO A 28 -25.22 21.86 -28.13
N PRO A 29 -24.82 23.16 -28.29
CA PRO A 29 -23.65 23.68 -29.01
C PRO A 29 -22.81 24.76 -28.30
N ALA A 30 -21.58 24.87 -28.81
CA ALA A 30 -20.64 25.97 -28.63
C ALA A 30 -21.12 27.28 -29.29
N LEU A 31 -20.61 28.41 -28.83
CA LEU A 31 -20.35 29.60 -29.65
C LEU A 31 -19.18 30.38 -29.05
N ALA A 32 -18.10 30.47 -29.82
CA ALA A 32 -16.99 31.39 -29.62
C ALA A 32 -17.19 32.62 -30.51
N ALA A 33 -16.85 33.81 -29.99
CA ALA A 33 -16.39 35.01 -30.70
C ALA A 33 -16.14 36.08 -29.61
N GLU A 34 -14.89 36.36 -29.23
CA GLU A 34 -13.93 37.33 -29.83
C GLU A 34 -14.13 38.80 -29.43
N SER A 35 -12.97 39.44 -29.25
CA SER A 35 -12.67 40.90 -29.19
C SER A 35 -12.89 41.66 -27.86
N GLY A 36 -11.77 42.06 -27.23
CA GLY A 36 -11.69 43.37 -26.57
C GLY A 36 -11.35 44.46 -27.61
N PRO A 37 -10.84 45.65 -27.23
CA PRO A 37 -10.77 46.27 -25.91
C PRO A 37 -11.45 47.68 -25.90
N LEU A 38 -11.42 48.38 -24.76
CA LEU A 38 -10.92 49.78 -24.61
C LEU A 38 -11.53 50.48 -23.37
N SER A 39 -10.61 51.05 -22.59
CA SER A 39 -10.83 52.00 -21.49
C SER A 39 -11.38 53.34 -22.00
N TYR A 40 -12.22 54.04 -21.23
CA TYR A 40 -12.05 55.48 -20.94
C TYR A 40 -13.01 55.96 -19.83
N SER A 41 -12.45 56.80 -18.97
CA SER A 41 -13.03 57.52 -17.82
C SER A 41 -13.96 58.67 -18.20
N HIS A 42 -14.97 58.96 -17.36
CA HIS A 42 -15.43 60.35 -17.16
C HIS A 42 -15.95 60.61 -15.74
N ASP A 43 -15.61 61.81 -15.27
CA ASP A 43 -15.87 62.41 -13.97
C ASP A 43 -17.35 62.77 -13.71
N ALA A 44 -17.64 63.00 -12.44
CA ALA A 44 -18.93 63.23 -11.78
C ALA A 44 -19.74 64.49 -12.25
N PRO A 45 -20.97 64.71 -11.73
CA PRO A 45 -21.06 65.53 -10.51
C PRO A 45 -22.17 65.14 -9.51
N ALA A 46 -21.99 65.62 -8.26
CA ALA A 46 -22.88 65.47 -7.11
C ALA A 46 -24.09 66.42 -7.13
N VAL A 47 -25.19 66.01 -6.45
CA VAL A 47 -26.31 66.85 -6.02
C VAL A 47 -26.71 66.44 -4.58
N PRO A 48 -27.10 67.36 -3.66
CA PRO A 48 -27.08 67.12 -2.22
C PRO A 48 -28.46 66.87 -1.55
N SER A 49 -28.38 66.26 -0.35
CA SER A 49 -29.33 66.28 0.80
C SER A 49 -30.66 65.54 0.61
N THR A 50 -31.10 64.67 1.51
CA THR A 50 -31.48 64.98 2.90
C THR A 50 -31.71 63.69 3.70
N GLY A 51 -31.35 63.73 4.99
CA GLY A 51 -32.00 63.07 6.13
C GLY A 51 -32.53 61.62 6.03
N ASP A 52 -32.03 60.80 6.96
CA ASP A 52 -32.80 59.74 7.64
C ASP A 52 -32.75 58.30 7.07
N SER A 53 -31.55 57.79 6.76
CA SER A 53 -31.37 56.34 6.47
C SER A 53 -30.08 55.71 7.01
N ALA A 54 -29.31 56.41 7.86
CA ALA A 54 -28.04 55.89 8.36
C ALA A 54 -28.18 54.77 9.41
N VAL A 55 -29.35 54.59 10.04
CA VAL A 55 -29.52 53.59 11.13
C VAL A 55 -29.93 52.19 10.65
N VAL A 56 -30.31 52.04 9.39
CA VAL A 56 -30.66 50.73 8.79
C VAL A 56 -29.56 50.16 7.89
N ALA A 57 -28.71 51.01 7.29
CA ALA A 57 -27.60 50.55 6.46
C ALA A 57 -26.45 49.92 7.28
N ASP A 58 -26.22 50.40 8.51
CA ASP A 58 -25.17 49.87 9.39
C ASP A 58 -25.53 48.53 10.05
N ALA A 59 -26.83 48.16 10.08
CA ALA A 59 -27.25 46.84 10.57
C ALA A 59 -27.13 45.74 9.50
N GLU A 60 -27.18 46.12 8.21
CA GLU A 60 -27.10 45.19 7.08
C GLU A 60 -25.66 45.00 6.60
N ALA A 61 -24.81 46.02 6.73
CA ALA A 61 -23.35 45.91 6.54
C ALA A 61 -22.60 45.29 7.74
N ALA A 62 -23.27 45.12 8.89
CA ALA A 62 -22.77 44.40 10.06
C ALA A 62 -23.25 42.94 10.15
N ARG A 63 -23.88 42.39 9.08
CA ARG A 63 -23.90 40.94 8.90
C ARG A 63 -22.50 40.50 8.51
N ALA A 64 -21.72 40.27 9.56
CA ALA A 64 -20.39 39.73 9.57
C ALA A 64 -20.20 38.73 8.43
N SER A 65 -19.07 38.87 7.73
CA SER A 65 -18.44 37.78 7.01
C SER A 65 -18.10 36.69 8.05
N GLU A 66 -19.12 35.94 8.48
CA GLU A 66 -18.99 34.77 9.33
C GLU A 66 -18.13 33.80 8.52
N THR A 67 -16.94 33.46 9.02
CA THR A 67 -16.06 32.53 8.30
C THR A 67 -16.78 31.19 8.30
N VAL A 68 -17.38 30.85 7.17
CA VAL A 68 -18.07 29.57 7.00
C VAL A 68 -17.03 28.47 6.98
N VAL A 69 -16.93 27.75 8.10
CA VAL A 69 -16.13 26.54 8.22
C VAL A 69 -16.98 25.33 7.83
N ASN A 70 -16.48 24.52 6.92
CA ASN A 70 -17.14 23.28 6.46
C ASN A 70 -16.52 22.02 7.08
N ALA A 71 -15.49 22.18 7.91
CA ALA A 71 -14.68 21.09 8.42
C ALA A 71 -14.20 21.31 9.85
N LEU A 72 -13.89 20.20 10.53
CA LEU A 72 -13.28 20.13 11.86
C LEU A 72 -12.03 19.26 11.77
N VAL A 73 -10.88 19.76 12.22
CA VAL A 73 -9.60 19.02 12.18
C VAL A 73 -9.24 18.43 13.55
N GLY A 74 -8.25 17.55 13.58
CA GLY A 74 -7.78 16.92 14.82
C GLY A 74 -7.42 17.94 15.91
N GLY A 75 -8.02 17.77 17.09
CA GLY A 75 -7.86 18.63 18.26
C GLY A 75 -8.93 19.72 18.40
N GLU A 76 -9.80 19.90 17.41
CA GLU A 76 -10.90 20.87 17.47
C GLU A 76 -12.19 20.26 18.03
N GLU A 77 -13.02 21.12 18.61
CA GLU A 77 -14.28 20.77 19.24
C GLU A 77 -15.40 21.69 18.76
N LEU A 78 -16.63 21.18 18.79
CA LEU A 78 -17.85 21.97 18.68
C LEU A 78 -18.59 21.97 20.01
N ALA A 79 -18.79 23.15 20.56
CA ALA A 79 -19.68 23.40 21.67
C ALA A 79 -21.15 23.38 21.20
N ARG A 80 -22.06 23.20 22.16
CA ARG A 80 -23.51 23.25 21.89
C ARG A 80 -23.91 24.57 21.22
N GLY A 81 -24.61 24.46 20.10
CA GLY A 81 -25.06 25.57 19.25
C GLY A 81 -24.13 25.90 18.09
N GLU A 82 -22.91 25.35 18.07
CA GLU A 82 -21.97 25.57 16.97
C GLU A 82 -22.27 24.66 15.78
N ARG A 83 -21.81 25.11 14.60
CA ARG A 83 -22.15 24.48 13.32
C ARG A 83 -21.01 24.55 12.32
N LEU A 84 -21.00 23.58 11.42
CA LEU A 84 -20.29 23.61 10.15
C LEU A 84 -21.31 23.78 9.03
N VAL A 85 -20.96 24.50 7.96
CA VAL A 85 -21.85 24.71 6.80
C VAL A 85 -21.12 24.27 5.54
N SER A 86 -21.82 23.56 4.64
CA SER A 86 -21.27 23.12 3.36
C SER A 86 -20.84 24.31 2.51
N THR A 87 -19.88 24.10 1.60
CA THR A 87 -19.32 25.17 0.78
C THR A 87 -20.36 25.85 -0.11
N ASN A 88 -21.36 25.11 -0.57
CA ASN A 88 -22.49 25.65 -1.33
C ASN A 88 -23.58 26.32 -0.46
N GLY A 89 -23.45 26.30 0.88
CA GLY A 89 -24.39 26.91 1.82
C GLY A 89 -25.76 26.23 1.91
N VAL A 90 -25.91 24.99 1.41
CA VAL A 90 -27.19 24.26 1.37
C VAL A 90 -27.37 23.31 2.55
N PHE A 91 -26.27 22.83 3.13
CA PHE A 91 -26.28 21.86 4.22
C PHE A 91 -25.51 22.40 5.42
N GLU A 92 -25.95 22.01 6.61
CA GLU A 92 -25.24 22.33 7.84
C GLU A 92 -25.17 21.10 8.75
N PHE A 93 -24.06 20.97 9.45
CA PHE A 93 -23.90 20.04 10.56
C PHE A 93 -23.88 20.85 11.86
N VAL A 94 -24.84 20.61 12.74
CA VAL A 94 -25.04 21.36 13.97
C VAL A 94 -24.88 20.44 15.16
N PHE A 95 -24.04 20.81 16.11
CA PHE A 95 -24.09 20.22 17.45
C PHE A 95 -25.09 21.02 18.27
N GLN A 96 -26.32 20.55 18.34
CA GLN A 96 -27.47 21.28 18.84
C GLN A 96 -27.39 21.57 20.35
N THR A 97 -28.15 22.57 20.80
CA THR A 97 -28.19 22.99 22.21
C THR A 97 -28.76 21.94 23.17
N ASP A 98 -29.38 20.92 22.63
CA ASP A 98 -29.92 19.77 23.36
C ASP A 98 -28.97 18.56 23.38
N GLY A 99 -27.76 18.70 22.84
CA GLY A 99 -26.71 17.69 22.85
C GLY A 99 -26.77 16.69 21.69
N ASN A 100 -27.59 16.94 20.67
CA ASN A 100 -27.67 16.10 19.49
C ASN A 100 -26.79 16.63 18.35
N ALA A 101 -26.07 15.74 17.66
CA ALA A 101 -25.31 16.09 16.46
C ALA A 101 -26.17 15.77 15.23
N VAL A 102 -26.48 16.78 14.41
CA VAL A 102 -27.49 16.65 13.35
C VAL A 102 -27.03 17.29 12.06
N VAL A 103 -27.23 16.60 10.94
CA VAL A 103 -27.06 17.17 9.60
C VAL A 103 -28.43 17.62 9.09
N TYR A 104 -28.51 18.87 8.64
CA TYR A 104 -29.68 19.48 8.05
C TYR A 104 -29.44 19.81 6.58
N ARG A 105 -30.52 19.70 5.79
CA ARG A 105 -30.66 20.50 4.58
C ARG A 105 -31.38 21.79 4.95
N ILE A 106 -30.73 22.93 4.76
CA ILE A 106 -31.25 24.23 5.18
C ILE A 106 -32.61 24.48 4.50
N GLY A 107 -33.62 24.81 5.31
CA GLY A 107 -35.00 25.02 4.86
C GLY A 107 -35.81 23.75 4.54
N ALA A 108 -35.23 22.54 4.64
CA ALA A 108 -35.92 21.27 4.36
C ALA A 108 -35.95 20.30 5.55
N GLY A 109 -35.06 20.46 6.54
CA GLY A 109 -35.08 19.69 7.78
C GLY A 109 -33.90 18.72 7.94
N ALA A 110 -33.95 17.91 9.01
CA ALA A 110 -32.88 17.00 9.38
C ALA A 110 -32.81 15.80 8.43
N ILE A 111 -31.60 15.42 8.02
CA ILE A 111 -31.33 14.27 7.14
C ILE A 111 -30.53 13.16 7.82
N TRP A 112 -29.80 13.47 8.90
CA TRP A 112 -29.10 12.51 9.75
C TRP A 112 -28.98 13.03 11.18
N SER A 113 -28.94 12.13 12.17
CA SER A 113 -28.69 12.47 13.58
C SER A 113 -27.89 11.37 14.29
N SER A 114 -27.03 11.77 15.24
CA SER A 114 -26.28 10.87 16.12
C SER A 114 -27.16 10.19 17.19
N GLY A 115 -28.34 10.76 17.49
CA GLY A 115 -29.22 10.28 18.55
C GLY A 115 -28.72 10.58 19.96
N THR A 116 -27.87 11.60 20.13
CA THR A 116 -27.25 11.95 21.42
C THR A 116 -28.05 12.97 22.25
N GLN A 117 -29.30 13.25 21.83
CA GLN A 117 -30.24 14.12 22.54
C GLN A 117 -30.25 13.89 24.05
N GLY A 118 -30.10 14.99 24.81
CA GLY A 118 -30.12 14.99 26.28
C GLY A 118 -28.89 14.34 26.94
N ARG A 119 -27.89 13.93 26.15
CA ARG A 119 -26.68 13.24 26.64
C ARG A 119 -25.39 13.92 26.18
N GLY A 120 -25.35 14.51 24.99
CA GLY A 120 -24.14 15.16 24.47
C GLY A 120 -23.89 16.54 25.09
N ASP A 121 -22.63 16.85 25.41
CA ASP A 121 -22.14 18.10 25.97
C ASP A 121 -21.17 18.86 25.06
N HIS A 122 -20.26 18.13 24.41
CA HIS A 122 -19.42 18.64 23.33
C HIS A 122 -19.14 17.53 22.30
N LEU A 123 -18.74 17.94 21.10
CA LEU A 123 -18.27 17.04 20.05
C LEU A 123 -16.80 17.36 19.76
N ALA A 124 -15.94 16.35 19.70
CA ALA A 124 -14.53 16.51 19.41
C ALA A 124 -14.12 15.73 18.16
N MET A 125 -13.36 16.37 17.27
CA MET A 125 -12.53 15.67 16.29
C MET A 125 -11.18 15.39 16.98
N GLN A 126 -10.97 14.16 17.43
CA GLN A 126 -9.79 13.81 18.20
C GLN A 126 -8.53 13.73 17.31
N ASN A 127 -7.36 13.96 17.90
CA ASN A 127 -6.06 13.85 17.21
C ASN A 127 -5.77 12.45 16.63
N ASP A 128 -6.45 11.42 17.15
CA ASP A 128 -6.33 10.04 16.67
C ASP A 128 -7.25 9.74 15.47
N GLY A 129 -8.02 10.71 14.99
CA GLY A 129 -8.90 10.57 13.84
C GLY A 129 -10.34 10.14 14.16
N ASN A 130 -10.69 9.97 15.44
CA ASN A 130 -12.05 9.64 15.85
C ASN A 130 -12.89 10.91 16.07
N VAL A 131 -14.15 10.90 15.63
CA VAL A 131 -15.13 11.92 16.02
C VAL A 131 -15.94 11.36 17.16
N VAL A 132 -16.04 12.09 18.27
CA VAL A 132 -16.69 11.63 19.49
C VAL A 132 -17.62 12.70 20.03
N VAL A 133 -18.82 12.32 20.44
CA VAL A 133 -19.69 13.13 21.30
C VAL A 133 -19.50 12.66 22.72
N TYR A 134 -19.20 13.59 23.63
CA TYR A 134 -19.02 13.35 25.04
C TYR A 134 -20.21 13.85 25.85
N ASP A 135 -20.48 13.24 27.01
CA ASP A 135 -21.35 13.81 28.03
C ASP A 135 -20.63 14.82 28.93
N ALA A 136 -21.35 15.42 29.88
CA ALA A 136 -20.81 16.46 30.77
C ALA A 136 -19.75 15.94 31.78
N ASP A 137 -19.56 14.63 31.89
CA ASP A 137 -18.53 13.98 32.70
C ASP A 137 -17.38 13.45 31.82
N ASP A 138 -17.27 13.91 30.58
CA ASP A 138 -16.28 13.48 29.58
C ASP A 138 -16.35 12.00 29.20
N ARG A 139 -17.54 11.37 29.26
CA ARG A 139 -17.73 10.00 28.79
C ARG A 139 -18.24 9.98 27.35
N PRO A 140 -17.69 9.13 26.47
CA PRO A 140 -18.14 9.04 25.10
C PRO A 140 -19.55 8.44 25.03
N VAL A 141 -20.48 9.16 24.40
CA VAL A 141 -21.88 8.72 24.20
C VAL A 141 -22.19 8.34 22.75
N TRP A 142 -21.34 8.77 21.80
CA TRP A 142 -21.35 8.35 20.40
C TRP A 142 -19.98 8.57 19.77
N PHE A 143 -19.59 7.74 18.80
CA PHE A 143 -18.33 7.90 18.07
C PHE A 143 -18.38 7.26 16.67
N THR A 144 -17.52 7.71 15.76
CA THR A 144 -17.42 7.19 14.37
C THR A 144 -16.68 5.86 14.26
N GLY A 145 -15.81 5.55 15.22
CA GLY A 145 -14.99 4.34 15.23
C GLY A 145 -13.76 4.45 14.34
N THR A 146 -13.32 5.67 14.05
CA THR A 146 -12.23 5.99 13.12
C THR A 146 -10.89 6.24 13.82
N SER A 147 -10.73 5.81 15.08
CA SER A 147 -9.48 5.93 15.84
C SER A 147 -8.30 5.24 15.13
N GLY A 148 -7.11 5.82 15.25
CA GLY A 148 -5.88 5.35 14.60
C GLY A 148 -5.61 5.99 13.23
N LEU A 149 -6.33 7.06 12.89
CA LEU A 149 -6.22 7.82 11.65
C LEU A 149 -5.78 9.27 11.93
N PRO A 150 -4.53 9.50 12.40
CA PRO A 150 -4.05 10.85 12.67
C PRO A 150 -4.10 11.72 11.41
N GLY A 151 -4.49 12.98 11.58
CA GLY A 151 -4.68 13.92 10.47
C GLY A 151 -5.98 13.73 9.69
N ALA A 152 -6.90 12.88 10.16
CA ALA A 152 -8.25 12.83 9.61
C ALA A 152 -9.02 14.14 9.87
N VAL A 153 -10.03 14.39 9.04
CA VAL A 153 -10.84 15.62 9.06
C VAL A 153 -12.31 15.25 8.90
N LEU A 154 -13.17 15.84 9.74
CA LEU A 154 -14.62 15.76 9.57
C LEU A 154 -15.08 16.87 8.62
N THR A 155 -15.90 16.58 7.61
CA THR A 155 -16.36 17.57 6.62
C THR A 155 -17.82 17.37 6.27
N VAL A 156 -18.59 18.46 6.21
CA VAL A 156 -19.94 18.48 5.62
C VAL A 156 -19.83 18.81 4.13
N GLN A 157 -20.32 17.89 3.29
CA GLN A 157 -20.21 17.97 1.84
C GLN A 157 -21.41 18.71 1.21
N ASP A 158 -21.21 19.17 -0.02
CA ASP A 158 -22.22 19.87 -0.84
C ASP A 158 -23.40 18.99 -1.27
N ASP A 159 -23.33 17.69 -1.06
CA ASP A 159 -24.41 16.72 -1.29
C ASP A 159 -25.18 16.35 0.00
N GLY A 160 -24.79 16.93 1.14
CA GLY A 160 -25.40 16.68 2.44
C GLY A 160 -24.82 15.50 3.21
N ASN A 161 -23.75 14.87 2.71
CA ASN A 161 -23.05 13.82 3.45
C ASN A 161 -22.08 14.44 4.46
N LEU A 162 -22.04 13.88 5.67
CA LEU A 162 -20.99 14.16 6.64
C LEU A 162 -19.98 13.01 6.62
N VAL A 163 -18.71 13.35 6.37
CA VAL A 163 -17.65 12.38 6.08
C VAL A 163 -16.44 12.64 6.97
N VAL A 164 -15.87 11.56 7.53
CA VAL A 164 -14.51 11.60 8.07
C VAL A 164 -13.56 11.18 6.95
N TYR A 165 -12.73 12.10 6.50
CA TYR A 165 -11.67 11.83 5.53
C TYR A 165 -10.39 11.43 6.24
N ARG A 166 -9.71 10.41 5.73
CA ARG A 166 -8.33 10.11 6.08
C ARG A 166 -7.41 11.23 5.60
N ALA A 167 -6.19 11.27 6.12
CA ALA A 167 -5.16 12.21 5.66
C ALA A 167 -4.85 12.10 4.15
N ASP A 168 -5.12 10.93 3.54
CA ASP A 168 -4.97 10.70 2.09
C ASP A 168 -6.19 11.13 1.25
N GLY A 169 -7.21 11.72 1.86
CA GLY A 169 -8.44 12.17 1.20
C GLY A 169 -9.46 11.07 0.91
N SER A 170 -9.20 9.80 1.26
CA SER A 170 -10.18 8.72 1.16
C SER A 170 -11.18 8.74 2.33
N PRO A 171 -12.44 8.36 2.13
CA PRO A 171 -13.45 8.38 3.19
C PRO A 171 -13.25 7.21 4.17
N ALA A 172 -13.21 7.49 5.48
CA ALA A 172 -13.11 6.50 6.56
C ALA A 172 -14.46 6.17 7.20
N TRP A 173 -15.39 7.11 7.16
CA TRP A 173 -16.75 6.97 7.67
C TRP A 173 -17.66 7.96 6.95
N ALA A 174 -18.92 7.62 6.73
CA ALA A 174 -19.89 8.55 6.17
C ALA A 174 -21.32 8.29 6.67
N THR A 175 -22.09 9.35 6.85
CA THR A 175 -23.52 9.26 7.20
C THR A 175 -24.35 8.49 6.18
N SER A 176 -24.06 8.65 4.89
CA SER A 176 -24.80 8.01 3.79
C SER A 176 -24.68 6.48 3.72
N VAL A 177 -23.61 5.93 4.30
CA VAL A 177 -23.36 4.48 4.37
C VAL A 177 -23.66 3.93 5.78
N GLY A 178 -23.90 4.82 6.75
CA GLY A 178 -24.25 4.47 8.12
C GLY A 178 -23.09 3.90 8.94
N GLY A 179 -21.84 4.14 8.57
CA GLY A 179 -20.71 3.54 9.27
C GLY A 179 -19.35 3.68 8.60
N LEU A 180 -18.42 2.84 9.04
CA LEU A 180 -17.04 2.79 8.57
C LEU A 180 -16.96 2.38 7.09
N ILE A 181 -16.07 3.05 6.38
CA ILE A 181 -15.72 2.74 5.00
C ILE A 181 -14.28 2.23 5.00
N ALA A 182 -14.07 1.01 4.50
CA ALA A 182 -12.74 0.45 4.38
C ALA A 182 -11.86 1.33 3.47
N ALA A 183 -10.57 1.47 3.83
CA ALA A 183 -9.64 2.19 2.97
C ALA A 183 -9.58 1.53 1.58
N PRO A 184 -9.51 2.32 0.49
CA PRO A 184 -9.31 1.77 -0.84
C PRO A 184 -7.99 1.00 -0.89
N ALA A 185 -8.02 -0.17 -1.51
CA ALA A 185 -6.82 -0.93 -1.78
C ALA A 185 -5.95 -0.18 -2.81
N LEU A 186 -4.79 0.30 -2.41
CA LEU A 186 -3.80 0.90 -3.30
C LEU A 186 -2.84 -0.19 -3.80
N ASP A 187 -2.58 -0.27 -5.10
CA ASP A 187 -1.56 -1.15 -5.66
C ASP A 187 -0.18 -0.47 -5.77
N ARG A 188 -0.12 0.84 -5.54
CA ARG A 188 1.09 1.65 -5.75
C ARG A 188 1.17 2.86 -4.81
N LEU A 189 2.38 3.41 -4.70
CA LEU A 189 2.70 4.71 -4.10
C LEU A 189 3.46 5.57 -5.10
N GLU A 190 3.07 6.83 -5.21
CA GLU A 190 3.73 7.87 -6.00
C GLU A 190 4.62 8.76 -5.10
N GLY A 191 5.44 9.60 -5.74
CA GLY A 191 6.33 10.51 -5.02
C GLY A 191 5.55 11.50 -4.14
N GLY A 192 5.75 11.43 -2.83
CA GLY A 192 5.03 12.19 -1.80
C GLY A 192 4.19 11.31 -0.88
N ASP A 193 3.82 10.11 -1.33
CA ASP A 193 2.94 9.24 -0.58
C ASP A 193 3.63 8.60 0.63
N VAL A 194 2.82 8.36 1.68
CA VAL A 194 3.26 7.76 2.93
C VAL A 194 2.31 6.64 3.36
N LEU A 195 2.86 5.46 3.63
CA LEU A 195 2.19 4.38 4.36
C LEU A 195 2.53 4.50 5.85
N THR A 196 1.52 4.78 6.65
CA THR A 196 1.63 4.79 8.11
C THR A 196 1.37 3.39 8.69
N SER A 197 1.68 3.21 9.97
CA SER A 197 1.46 1.95 10.66
C SER A 197 0.00 1.48 10.56
N GLY A 198 -0.20 0.21 10.21
CA GLY A 198 -1.52 -0.41 9.98
C GLY A 198 -2.06 -0.28 8.54
N THR A 199 -1.43 0.54 7.69
CA THR A 199 -1.83 0.72 6.29
C THR A 199 -1.12 -0.28 5.37
N ARG A 200 -1.69 -0.48 4.17
CA ARG A 200 -1.21 -1.49 3.23
C ARG A 200 -1.39 -1.11 1.77
N LEU A 201 -0.54 -1.68 0.92
CA LEU A 201 -0.82 -1.89 -0.49
C LEU A 201 -1.48 -3.25 -0.69
N SER A 202 -2.33 -3.39 -1.70
CA SER A 202 -2.86 -4.67 -2.17
C SER A 202 -2.58 -4.83 -3.66
N SER A 203 -2.20 -6.02 -4.09
CA SER A 203 -2.03 -6.30 -5.53
C SER A 203 -3.37 -6.14 -6.27
N PRO A 204 -3.36 -5.82 -7.56
CA PRO A 204 -4.58 -5.69 -8.36
C PRO A 204 -5.51 -6.91 -8.33
N ASP A 205 -4.97 -8.12 -8.16
CA ASP A 205 -5.74 -9.36 -8.00
C ASP A 205 -6.17 -9.68 -6.56
N GLY A 206 -5.81 -8.82 -5.60
CA GLY A 206 -6.14 -8.93 -4.18
C GLY A 206 -5.42 -10.06 -3.43
N ARG A 207 -4.46 -10.76 -4.05
CA ARG A 207 -3.80 -11.93 -3.45
C ARG A 207 -2.58 -11.60 -2.61
N PHE A 208 -1.98 -10.44 -2.82
CA PHE A 208 -0.78 -10.01 -2.13
C PHE A 208 -1.03 -8.69 -1.44
N GLU A 209 -0.44 -8.50 -0.27
CA GLU A 209 -0.54 -7.26 0.48
C GLU A 209 0.86 -6.85 0.96
N ALA A 210 1.17 -5.57 0.95
CA ALA A 210 2.39 -5.03 1.55
C ALA A 210 1.99 -4.11 2.70
N VAL A 211 2.29 -4.49 3.93
CA VAL A 211 1.76 -3.86 5.15
C VAL A 211 2.88 -3.17 5.90
N MET A 212 2.69 -1.89 6.24
CA MET A 212 3.52 -1.21 7.24
C MET A 212 2.96 -1.56 8.61
N GLN A 213 3.60 -2.48 9.32
CA GLN A 213 3.04 -3.08 10.53
C GLN A 213 3.17 -2.19 11.77
N ALA A 214 2.40 -2.53 12.81
CA ALA A 214 2.43 -1.89 14.13
C ALA A 214 3.81 -1.92 14.80
N ASP A 215 4.55 -3.00 14.57
CA ASP A 215 5.89 -3.23 15.12
C ASP A 215 7.00 -2.48 14.37
N GLY A 216 6.67 -1.77 13.29
CA GLY A 216 7.61 -1.02 12.47
C GLY A 216 8.27 -1.82 11.34
N ASN A 217 7.88 -3.07 11.12
CA ASN A 217 8.33 -3.85 9.98
C ASN A 217 7.44 -3.57 8.75
N PHE A 218 8.04 -3.50 7.55
CA PHE A 218 7.27 -3.45 6.31
C PHE A 218 7.36 -4.81 5.63
N VAL A 219 6.22 -5.48 5.48
CA VAL A 219 6.16 -6.91 5.12
C VAL A 219 5.22 -7.12 3.95
N VAL A 220 5.70 -7.85 2.94
CA VAL A 220 4.89 -8.35 1.83
C VAL A 220 4.38 -9.74 2.17
N TYR A 221 3.07 -9.90 2.15
CA TYR A 221 2.34 -11.15 2.33
C TYR A 221 1.79 -11.66 1.00
N GLY A 222 1.66 -12.98 0.90
CA GLY A 222 0.87 -13.63 -0.13
C GLY A 222 0.03 -14.76 0.46
N PRO A 223 -0.61 -15.59 -0.38
CA PRO A 223 -1.52 -16.64 0.09
C PRO A 223 -0.87 -17.69 1.01
N GLY A 224 0.46 -17.86 0.92
CA GLY A 224 1.24 -18.76 1.78
C GLY A 224 1.90 -18.10 2.99
N GLY A 225 1.64 -16.81 3.26
CA GLY A 225 2.26 -16.06 4.35
C GLY A 225 3.33 -15.05 3.90
N PRO A 226 4.24 -14.63 4.79
CA PRO A 226 5.21 -13.57 4.52
C PRO A 226 6.22 -13.99 3.44
N ARG A 227 6.46 -13.14 2.45
CA ARG A 227 7.34 -13.40 1.30
C ARG A 227 8.64 -12.61 1.35
N TRP A 228 8.56 -11.38 1.83
CA TRP A 228 9.67 -10.44 1.96
C TRP A 228 9.38 -9.44 3.07
N SER A 229 10.43 -8.93 3.72
CA SER A 229 10.30 -7.85 4.70
C SER A 229 11.54 -6.97 4.72
N THR A 230 11.40 -5.72 5.12
CA THR A 230 12.54 -4.83 5.38
C THR A 230 13.35 -5.23 6.61
N GLY A 231 12.75 -5.98 7.55
CA GLY A 231 13.39 -6.36 8.80
C GLY A 231 13.55 -5.18 9.76
N THR A 232 12.81 -4.09 9.53
CA THR A 232 12.80 -2.91 10.40
C THR A 232 11.92 -3.15 11.62
N SER A 233 12.17 -2.37 12.68
CA SER A 233 11.40 -2.42 13.92
C SER A 233 11.30 -1.04 14.56
N GLY A 234 10.25 -0.80 15.33
CA GLY A 234 10.00 0.44 16.06
C GLY A 234 8.58 0.94 15.79
N SER A 235 7.76 1.01 16.84
CA SER A 235 6.39 1.51 16.76
C SER A 235 6.33 2.93 16.18
N GLY A 236 5.30 3.22 15.39
CA GLY A 236 5.13 4.53 14.75
C GLY A 236 6.06 4.76 13.56
N SER A 237 6.72 3.71 13.05
CA SER A 237 7.45 3.82 11.79
C SER A 237 6.48 4.01 10.62
N ARG A 238 6.96 4.71 9.59
CA ARG A 238 6.23 4.97 8.34
C ARG A 238 7.12 4.72 7.14
N LEU A 239 6.54 4.24 6.05
CA LEU A 239 7.21 4.15 4.76
C LEU A 239 6.82 5.36 3.91
N ALA A 240 7.79 6.05 3.34
CA ALA A 240 7.59 7.19 2.46
C ALA A 240 8.17 6.89 1.08
N MET A 241 7.37 7.08 0.03
CA MET A 241 7.85 7.18 -1.34
C MET A 241 8.22 8.64 -1.58
N GLN A 242 9.51 8.95 -1.58
CA GLN A 242 10.00 10.33 -1.67
C GLN A 242 9.93 10.85 -3.11
N THR A 243 9.80 12.18 -3.26
CA THR A 243 9.73 12.84 -4.58
C THR A 243 11.02 12.73 -5.40
N ASP A 244 12.15 12.41 -4.75
CA ASP A 244 13.44 12.16 -5.39
C ASP A 244 13.59 10.74 -5.94
N GLY A 245 12.56 9.89 -5.78
CA GLY A 245 12.57 8.51 -6.24
C GLY A 245 13.08 7.48 -5.23
N ASN A 246 13.33 7.88 -3.99
CA ASN A 246 13.75 6.96 -2.94
C ASN A 246 12.56 6.43 -2.13
N VAL A 247 12.58 5.16 -1.75
CA VAL A 247 11.64 4.63 -0.74
C VAL A 247 12.39 4.54 0.58
N VAL A 248 11.83 5.15 1.62
CA VAL A 248 12.48 5.26 2.93
C VAL A 248 11.51 4.88 4.04
N ILE A 249 11.95 4.03 4.97
CA ILE A 249 11.25 3.82 6.23
C ILE A 249 11.86 4.75 7.27
N TYR A 250 11.02 5.59 7.85
CA TYR A 250 11.36 6.48 8.94
C TYR A 250 10.82 5.94 10.26
N GLY A 251 11.61 6.04 11.33
CA GLY A 251 11.12 5.87 12.70
C GLY A 251 10.24 7.05 13.13
N ALA A 252 9.55 6.89 14.26
CA ALA A 252 8.74 7.94 14.86
C ALA A 252 9.55 9.21 15.21
N ASP A 253 10.85 9.04 15.49
CA ASP A 253 11.83 10.10 15.74
C ASP A 253 12.36 10.79 14.46
N GLY A 254 11.90 10.36 13.28
CA GLY A 254 12.39 10.85 11.99
C GLY A 254 13.71 10.24 11.53
N SER A 255 14.29 9.30 12.28
CA SER A 255 15.51 8.58 11.85
C SER A 255 15.22 7.66 10.65
N VAL A 256 16.17 7.54 9.73
CA VAL A 256 16.09 6.58 8.63
C VAL A 256 16.38 5.17 9.15
N ARG A 257 15.44 4.25 8.98
CA ARG A 257 15.53 2.85 9.40
C ARG A 257 15.91 1.92 8.25
N TRP A 258 15.45 2.24 7.05
CA TRP A 258 15.73 1.49 5.83
C TRP A 258 15.51 2.37 4.60
N THR A 259 16.19 2.08 3.49
CA THR A 259 15.97 2.77 2.22
C THR A 259 16.34 1.88 1.03
N THR A 260 15.69 2.11 -0.12
CA THR A 260 16.08 1.49 -1.41
C THR A 260 17.38 2.03 -1.99
N VAL A 261 17.86 3.19 -1.51
CA VAL A 261 19.03 3.90 -2.06
C VAL A 261 18.85 4.25 -3.54
N THR A 262 17.65 4.71 -3.90
CA THR A 262 17.27 5.02 -5.29
C THR A 262 16.98 6.50 -5.52
N SER A 263 17.51 7.38 -4.67
CA SER A 263 17.42 8.82 -4.89
C SER A 263 18.03 9.22 -6.24
N GLY A 264 17.49 10.27 -6.85
CA GLY A 264 17.85 10.69 -8.22
C GLY A 264 16.99 10.06 -9.31
N ASN A 265 15.88 9.40 -8.95
CA ASN A 265 14.88 8.86 -9.87
C ASN A 265 13.52 9.56 -9.67
N PRO A 266 13.43 10.90 -9.83
CA PRO A 266 12.19 11.63 -9.58
C PRO A 266 11.04 11.10 -10.45
N GLY A 267 9.85 11.01 -9.85
CA GLY A 267 8.68 10.43 -10.50
C GLY A 267 8.67 8.89 -10.53
N ALA A 268 9.61 8.22 -9.85
CA ALA A 268 9.50 6.77 -9.64
C ALA A 268 8.25 6.42 -8.83
N VAL A 269 7.66 5.27 -9.13
CA VAL A 269 6.44 4.76 -8.48
C VAL A 269 6.74 3.38 -7.90
N LEU A 270 6.42 3.18 -6.62
CA LEU A 270 6.51 1.88 -5.96
C LEU A 270 5.22 1.11 -6.23
N ILE A 271 5.31 -0.09 -6.80
CA ILE A 271 4.15 -0.89 -7.23
C ILE A 271 4.22 -2.28 -6.59
N LEU A 272 3.10 -2.78 -6.07
CA LEU A 272 2.93 -4.17 -5.65
C LEU A 272 2.26 -4.98 -6.78
N GLY A 273 3.01 -5.88 -7.40
CA GLY A 273 2.51 -6.73 -8.48
C GLY A 273 1.66 -7.93 -8.03
N ASN A 274 0.89 -8.50 -8.97
CA ASN A 274 0.14 -9.77 -8.81
C ASN A 274 1.03 -11.01 -8.64
N ASP A 275 2.34 -10.82 -8.61
CA ASP A 275 3.34 -11.84 -8.34
C ASP A 275 3.95 -11.69 -6.93
N GLY A 276 3.46 -10.74 -6.12
CA GLY A 276 3.94 -10.43 -4.78
C GLY A 276 5.31 -9.77 -4.74
N ALA A 277 5.77 -9.15 -5.83
CA ALA A 277 6.97 -8.33 -5.83
C ALA A 277 6.62 -6.85 -5.68
N LEU A 278 7.32 -6.17 -4.77
CA LEU A 278 7.47 -4.72 -4.82
C LEU A 278 8.50 -4.36 -5.89
N VAL A 279 8.11 -3.46 -6.76
CA VAL A 279 8.91 -2.94 -7.87
C VAL A 279 8.89 -1.42 -7.79
N LEU A 280 10.07 -0.81 -7.77
CA LEU A 280 10.21 0.62 -7.94
C LEU A 280 10.49 0.90 -9.41
N GLN A 281 9.48 1.45 -10.08
CA GLN A 281 9.51 1.74 -11.51
C GLN A 281 9.90 3.21 -11.71
N GLY A 282 11.08 3.44 -12.29
CA GLY A 282 11.50 4.76 -12.76
C GLY A 282 11.19 4.96 -14.26
N ALA A 283 11.47 6.16 -14.76
CA ALA A 283 11.23 6.52 -16.17
C ALA A 283 12.04 5.65 -17.16
N ALA A 284 13.26 5.24 -16.78
CA ALA A 284 14.14 4.43 -17.62
C ALA A 284 13.94 2.91 -17.45
N GLY A 285 13.08 2.47 -16.54
CA GLY A 285 12.90 1.06 -16.20
C GLY A 285 12.78 0.81 -14.70
N VAL A 286 12.83 -0.47 -14.32
CA VAL A 286 12.86 -0.88 -12.91
C VAL A 286 14.20 -0.44 -12.29
N VAL A 287 14.15 0.34 -11.22
CA VAL A 287 15.34 0.85 -10.52
C VAL A 287 15.62 0.09 -9.22
N TRP A 288 14.59 -0.56 -8.66
CA TRP A 288 14.74 -1.46 -7.52
C TRP A 288 13.61 -2.50 -7.50
N THR A 289 13.87 -3.66 -6.91
CA THR A 289 12.84 -4.65 -6.62
C THR A 289 13.14 -5.42 -5.35
N SER A 290 12.09 -5.82 -4.64
CA SER A 290 12.14 -6.75 -3.51
C SER A 290 12.49 -8.19 -3.91
N ARG A 291 12.55 -8.48 -5.22
CA ARG A 291 12.99 -9.79 -5.71
C ARG A 291 14.49 -9.97 -5.45
N PRO A 292 14.92 -11.17 -5.05
CA PRO A 292 16.34 -11.47 -4.93
C PRO A 292 17.04 -11.30 -6.30
N PRO A 293 18.32 -10.89 -6.32
CA PRO A 293 19.05 -10.54 -7.55
C PRO A 293 19.22 -11.68 -8.56
N VAL A 294 19.05 -12.93 -8.15
CA VAL A 294 19.11 -14.10 -9.04
C VAL A 294 17.71 -14.71 -9.13
N THR A 295 17.20 -14.80 -10.36
CA THR A 295 15.81 -15.18 -10.68
C THR A 295 15.75 -16.38 -11.63
N THR A 296 16.88 -17.01 -11.91
CA THR A 296 16.92 -18.26 -12.65
C THR A 296 16.68 -19.44 -11.70
N ASP A 297 16.15 -20.52 -12.25
CA ASP A 297 16.09 -21.80 -11.53
C ASP A 297 17.45 -22.50 -11.52
N THR A 298 18.39 -22.08 -12.37
CA THR A 298 19.62 -22.80 -12.63
C THR A 298 20.86 -21.94 -12.41
N LEU A 299 21.81 -22.48 -11.64
CA LEU A 299 23.21 -22.06 -11.60
C LEU A 299 24.01 -23.02 -12.50
N SER A 300 24.80 -22.50 -13.45
CA SER A 300 25.55 -23.32 -14.41
C SER A 300 27.06 -23.14 -14.26
N GLY A 301 27.84 -24.20 -14.48
CA GLY A 301 29.30 -24.15 -14.43
C GLY A 301 29.86 -23.87 -13.03
N SER A 302 31.00 -23.19 -12.95
CA SER A 302 31.57 -22.74 -11.68
C SER A 302 30.89 -21.43 -11.25
N GLY A 303 29.76 -21.54 -10.56
CA GLY A 303 28.94 -20.41 -10.14
C GLY A 303 28.91 -20.24 -8.62
N ALA A 304 28.50 -19.06 -8.16
CA ALA A 304 28.29 -18.79 -6.73
C ALA A 304 27.02 -17.96 -6.52
N LEU A 305 26.43 -18.10 -5.32
CA LEU A 305 25.37 -17.26 -4.80
C LEU A 305 25.93 -16.50 -3.59
N GLY A 306 26.02 -15.18 -3.74
CA GLY A 306 26.36 -14.24 -2.69
C GLY A 306 25.20 -13.94 -1.76
N LYS A 307 25.42 -13.04 -0.78
CA LYS A 307 24.42 -12.64 0.20
C LYS A 307 23.11 -12.22 -0.49
N ASP A 308 22.01 -12.81 -0.04
CA ASP A 308 20.63 -12.61 -0.48
C ASP A 308 20.36 -12.96 -1.97
N GLU A 309 21.35 -13.53 -2.66
CA GLU A 309 21.16 -14.13 -3.98
C GLU A 309 20.47 -15.50 -3.86
N ALA A 310 19.64 -15.82 -4.86
CA ALA A 310 18.77 -16.97 -4.80
C ALA A 310 18.64 -17.69 -6.14
N LEU A 311 18.38 -18.99 -6.13
CA LEU A 311 17.72 -19.63 -7.28
C LEU A 311 16.24 -19.71 -6.97
N VAL A 312 15.40 -19.44 -7.97
CA VAL A 312 13.94 -19.51 -7.84
C VAL A 312 13.43 -20.52 -8.86
N SER A 313 12.63 -21.48 -8.40
CA SER A 313 12.05 -22.49 -9.28
C SER A 313 11.23 -21.83 -10.40
N SER A 314 11.12 -22.49 -11.55
CA SER A 314 10.43 -21.91 -12.72
C SER A 314 8.97 -21.54 -12.47
N ASN A 315 8.31 -22.17 -11.49
CA ASN A 315 6.95 -21.81 -11.05
C ASN A 315 6.90 -20.70 -9.97
N GLY A 316 8.04 -20.18 -9.53
CA GLY A 316 8.16 -19.12 -8.51
C GLY A 316 7.84 -19.55 -7.07
N ALA A 317 7.48 -20.82 -6.84
CA ALA A 317 7.00 -21.30 -5.55
C ALA A 317 8.14 -21.63 -4.56
N TRP A 318 9.33 -21.96 -5.07
CA TRP A 318 10.45 -22.40 -4.26
C TRP A 318 11.69 -21.58 -4.53
N ARG A 319 12.50 -21.38 -3.48
CA ARG A 319 13.77 -20.66 -3.59
C ARG A 319 14.85 -21.27 -2.72
N SER A 320 16.10 -21.21 -3.20
CA SER A 320 17.30 -21.48 -2.41
C SER A 320 18.09 -20.18 -2.25
N VAL A 321 18.31 -19.72 -1.01
CA VAL A 321 18.88 -18.39 -0.73
C VAL A 321 20.12 -18.52 0.14
N MET A 322 21.18 -17.79 -0.20
CA MET A 322 22.30 -17.57 0.71
C MET A 322 21.97 -16.42 1.65
N GLN A 323 21.58 -16.74 2.88
CA GLN A 323 21.08 -15.75 3.83
C GLN A 323 22.21 -14.93 4.47
N ALA A 324 21.85 -13.73 4.94
CA ALA A 324 22.76 -12.82 5.64
C ALA A 324 23.43 -13.42 6.89
N ASP A 325 22.83 -14.45 7.50
CA ASP A 325 23.34 -15.15 8.68
C ASP A 325 24.37 -16.25 8.35
N GLY A 326 24.74 -16.41 7.08
CA GLY A 326 25.69 -17.42 6.61
C GLY A 326 25.10 -18.81 6.38
N ASN A 327 23.77 -18.96 6.48
CA ASN A 327 23.08 -20.20 6.18
C ASN A 327 22.58 -20.22 4.72
N PHE A 328 22.71 -21.35 4.04
CA PHE A 328 22.09 -21.54 2.73
C PHE A 328 20.81 -22.36 2.89
N VAL A 329 19.67 -21.78 2.52
CA VAL A 329 18.34 -22.27 2.89
C VAL A 329 17.46 -22.46 1.67
N VAL A 330 16.84 -23.64 1.56
CA VAL A 330 15.77 -23.95 0.61
C VAL A 330 14.42 -23.80 1.29
N SER A 331 13.56 -22.96 0.73
CA SER A 331 12.24 -22.62 1.28
C SER A 331 11.16 -22.62 0.20
N GLY A 332 9.93 -22.90 0.62
CA GLY A 332 8.74 -22.86 -0.22
C GLY A 332 7.57 -22.18 0.48
N PRO A 333 6.33 -22.39 0.00
CA PRO A 333 5.15 -21.73 0.55
C PRO A 333 4.87 -22.06 2.02
N GLY A 334 5.29 -23.24 2.48
CA GLY A 334 5.17 -23.68 3.88
C GLY A 334 6.37 -23.33 4.77
N GLY A 335 7.34 -22.54 4.28
CA GLY A 335 8.56 -22.18 5.02
C GLY A 335 9.80 -22.97 4.60
N PRO A 336 10.89 -22.94 5.41
CA PRO A 336 12.14 -23.61 5.12
C PRO A 336 11.97 -25.14 5.18
N THR A 337 12.57 -25.84 4.21
CA THR A 337 12.47 -27.30 4.10
C THR A 337 13.81 -28.02 4.09
N TRP A 338 14.89 -27.28 3.83
CA TRP A 338 16.26 -27.78 3.93
C TRP A 338 17.22 -26.60 4.14
N TRP A 339 18.33 -26.83 4.83
CA TRP A 339 19.37 -25.83 5.03
C TRP A 339 20.73 -26.48 5.33
N THR A 340 21.82 -25.76 5.09
CA THR A 340 23.20 -26.24 5.34
C THR A 340 23.55 -26.31 6.82
N GLY A 341 22.85 -25.55 7.67
CA GLY A 341 23.11 -25.49 9.11
C GLY A 341 24.34 -24.64 9.46
N THR A 342 24.89 -23.97 8.46
CA THR A 342 26.00 -23.04 8.61
C THR A 342 25.50 -21.74 9.25
N ARG A 343 26.41 -21.06 9.94
CA ARG A 343 26.16 -19.78 10.61
C ARG A 343 27.38 -18.91 10.35
N SER A 344 27.22 -17.60 10.36
CA SER A 344 28.24 -16.61 10.05
C SER A 344 29.61 -16.99 10.60
N ALA A 345 30.56 -17.16 9.69
CA ALA A 345 31.98 -17.18 9.98
C ALA A 345 32.69 -15.97 9.35
N SER A 346 31.95 -14.90 9.03
CA SER A 346 32.54 -13.73 8.37
C SER A 346 31.88 -12.40 8.76
N ASP A 347 32.75 -11.46 9.10
CA ASP A 347 32.61 -10.01 9.24
C ASP A 347 32.07 -9.31 7.98
N ALA A 348 31.52 -8.10 8.17
CA ALA A 348 30.81 -7.31 7.16
C ALA A 348 31.61 -7.01 5.86
N LEU A 349 32.92 -7.24 5.87
CA LEU A 349 33.83 -7.01 4.75
C LEU A 349 34.02 -8.24 3.85
N SER A 350 33.50 -9.42 4.20
CA SER A 350 33.70 -10.67 3.42
C SER A 350 32.55 -11.67 3.57
N PRO A 351 31.36 -11.41 2.99
CA PRO A 351 30.18 -12.24 3.19
C PRO A 351 30.38 -13.69 2.71
N SER A 352 29.81 -14.62 3.47
CA SER A 352 29.74 -16.04 3.12
C SER A 352 29.00 -16.24 1.79
N ARG A 353 29.41 -17.24 1.01
CA ARG A 353 28.81 -17.56 -0.30
C ARG A 353 28.53 -19.05 -0.41
N PHE A 354 27.49 -19.41 -1.17
CA PHE A 354 27.29 -20.77 -1.65
C PHE A 354 27.97 -20.91 -3.02
N VAL A 355 28.84 -21.90 -3.21
CA VAL A 355 29.67 -22.05 -4.42
C VAL A 355 29.49 -23.45 -5.00
N MET A 356 29.36 -23.53 -6.32
CA MET A 356 29.50 -24.78 -7.09
C MET A 356 30.85 -24.74 -7.81
N GLY A 357 31.78 -25.59 -7.41
CA GLY A 357 33.10 -25.74 -8.01
C GLY A 357 33.05 -26.38 -9.39
N ALA A 358 34.12 -26.18 -10.17
CA ALA A 358 34.26 -26.78 -11.51
C ALA A 358 34.29 -28.32 -11.48
N ASP A 359 34.69 -28.91 -10.36
CA ASP A 359 34.68 -30.36 -10.08
C ASP A 359 33.31 -30.88 -9.58
N GLY A 360 32.32 -29.99 -9.47
CA GLY A 360 30.99 -30.30 -8.98
C GLY A 360 30.86 -30.30 -7.47
N THR A 361 31.91 -29.94 -6.71
CA THR A 361 31.74 -29.76 -5.26
C THR A 361 30.84 -28.57 -4.95
N LEU A 362 29.92 -28.73 -4.00
CA LEU A 362 29.08 -27.66 -3.47
C LEU A 362 29.63 -27.25 -2.12
N THR A 363 29.86 -25.96 -1.90
CA THR A 363 30.40 -25.46 -0.64
C THR A 363 29.65 -24.25 -0.13
N VAL A 364 29.65 -24.06 1.19
CA VAL A 364 29.44 -22.76 1.81
C VAL A 364 30.78 -22.31 2.39
N SER A 365 31.30 -21.17 1.95
CA SER A 365 32.65 -20.71 2.31
C SER A 365 32.72 -19.19 2.50
N GLY A 366 33.65 -18.75 3.36
CA GLY A 366 34.06 -17.36 3.58
C GLY A 366 35.45 -17.07 2.97
N TRP A 367 36.21 -16.11 3.51
CA TRP A 367 37.61 -15.89 3.08
C TRP A 367 38.55 -16.90 3.76
N GLY A 368 39.28 -17.68 2.97
CA GLY A 368 40.22 -18.72 3.44
C GLY A 368 39.93 -20.10 2.82
N PRO A 369 40.82 -21.09 3.02
CA PRO A 369 40.72 -22.39 2.35
C PRO A 369 39.63 -23.31 2.90
N ASN A 370 38.99 -22.94 4.01
CA ASN A 370 38.08 -23.81 4.74
C ASN A 370 36.62 -23.58 4.35
N ALA A 371 35.97 -24.63 3.84
CA ALA A 371 34.52 -24.66 3.67
C ALA A 371 33.83 -24.97 5.01
N PHE A 372 32.77 -24.26 5.33
CA PHE A 372 31.93 -24.51 6.52
C PHE A 372 30.94 -25.65 6.29
N TRP A 373 30.61 -25.89 5.02
CA TRP A 373 29.82 -27.00 4.56
C TRP A 373 30.31 -27.43 3.19
N LEU A 374 30.30 -28.74 2.94
CA LEU A 374 30.72 -29.31 1.67
C LEU A 374 29.84 -30.52 1.32
N ALA A 375 29.46 -30.61 0.06
CA ALA A 375 28.92 -31.82 -0.55
C ALA A 375 29.65 -32.13 -1.85
N SER A 376 29.93 -33.41 -2.07
CA SER A 376 30.54 -33.90 -3.30
C SER A 376 29.49 -34.57 -4.19
N PRO A 377 29.66 -34.52 -5.52
CA PRO A 377 28.79 -35.22 -6.44
C PRO A 377 28.91 -36.73 -6.23
N ARG A 378 27.79 -37.44 -6.31
CA ARG A 378 27.69 -38.89 -6.12
C ARG A 378 28.55 -39.63 -7.15
N TYR A 379 29.25 -40.64 -6.67
CA TYR A 379 29.93 -41.62 -7.49
C TYR A 379 28.99 -42.78 -7.86
N PHE A 380 28.96 -43.17 -9.14
CA PHE A 380 28.14 -44.28 -9.62
C PHE A 380 29.02 -45.50 -9.89
N VAL A 381 28.90 -46.51 -9.03
CA VAL A 381 29.56 -47.81 -9.21
C VAL A 381 29.18 -48.39 -10.57
N ASN A 382 30.16 -48.90 -11.33
CA ASN A 382 30.03 -49.45 -12.69
C ASN A 382 29.68 -48.45 -13.81
N VAL A 383 29.50 -47.15 -13.52
CA VAL A 383 29.26 -46.12 -14.54
C VAL A 383 30.41 -45.10 -14.60
N GLY A 384 31.11 -44.89 -13.49
CA GLY A 384 32.21 -43.94 -13.37
C GLY A 384 31.81 -42.60 -12.74
N PRO A 385 32.76 -41.66 -12.62
CA PRO A 385 32.57 -40.40 -11.91
C PRO A 385 31.53 -39.49 -12.56
N ALA A 386 31.05 -38.51 -11.80
CA ALA A 386 30.30 -37.38 -12.34
C ALA A 386 31.24 -36.50 -13.19
N LEU A 387 30.72 -35.91 -14.27
CA LEU A 387 31.51 -35.15 -15.23
C LEU A 387 30.94 -33.74 -15.42
N ALA A 388 31.83 -32.76 -15.55
CA ALA A 388 31.46 -31.41 -15.94
C ALA A 388 30.86 -31.36 -17.38
N PRO A 389 30.10 -30.32 -17.74
CA PRO A 389 29.71 -29.18 -16.90
C PRO A 389 28.62 -29.56 -15.89
N PHE A 390 28.75 -29.06 -14.67
CA PHE A 390 27.74 -29.20 -13.64
C PHE A 390 26.73 -28.06 -13.71
N ARG A 391 25.51 -28.34 -13.26
CA ARG A 391 24.51 -27.31 -12.99
C ARG A 391 23.70 -27.66 -11.76
N LEU A 392 23.24 -26.65 -11.05
CA LEU A 392 22.41 -26.78 -9.86
C LEU A 392 21.06 -26.15 -10.16
N VAL A 393 19.97 -26.90 -9.95
CA VAL A 393 18.62 -26.51 -10.37
C VAL A 393 17.67 -26.52 -9.18
N MET A 394 16.99 -25.41 -8.94
CA MET A 394 15.88 -25.30 -8.01
C MET A 394 14.60 -25.79 -8.69
N GLN A 395 14.10 -26.95 -8.27
CA GLN A 395 12.97 -27.61 -8.91
C GLN A 395 11.62 -27.14 -8.34
N ASN A 396 10.56 -27.34 -9.13
CA ASN A 396 9.19 -26.93 -8.80
C ASN A 396 8.57 -27.74 -7.64
N ASP A 397 9.21 -28.83 -7.21
CA ASP A 397 8.84 -29.68 -6.08
C ASP A 397 9.59 -29.34 -4.77
N GLY A 398 10.46 -28.33 -4.81
CA GLY A 398 11.24 -27.88 -3.66
C GLY A 398 12.54 -28.65 -3.44
N ASN A 399 12.95 -29.52 -4.37
CA ASN A 399 14.27 -30.13 -4.34
C ASN A 399 15.30 -29.24 -5.04
N LEU A 400 16.49 -29.15 -4.48
CA LEU A 400 17.64 -28.49 -5.11
C LEU A 400 18.56 -29.59 -5.60
N VAL A 401 18.69 -29.73 -6.93
CA VAL A 401 19.34 -30.88 -7.54
C VAL A 401 20.52 -30.46 -8.40
N GLN A 402 21.67 -31.09 -8.16
CA GLN A 402 22.84 -30.94 -9.01
C GLN A 402 22.82 -32.01 -10.10
N TYR A 403 23.05 -31.60 -11.34
CA TYR A 403 23.19 -32.46 -12.49
C TYR A 403 24.61 -32.39 -13.05
N ASP A 404 25.12 -33.53 -13.52
CA ASP A 404 26.35 -33.60 -14.30
C ASP A 404 26.11 -33.32 -15.80
N GLY A 405 27.17 -33.26 -16.58
CA GLY A 405 27.14 -33.00 -18.03
C GLY A 405 26.44 -34.10 -18.84
N ARG A 406 26.15 -35.25 -18.24
CA ARG A 406 25.34 -36.35 -18.81
C ARG A 406 23.89 -36.30 -18.35
N ASN A 407 23.49 -35.22 -17.69
CA ASN A 407 22.15 -35.01 -17.17
C ASN A 407 21.73 -35.98 -16.05
N ARG A 408 22.68 -36.56 -15.33
CA ARG A 408 22.41 -37.42 -14.17
C ARG A 408 22.34 -36.56 -12.92
N ALA A 409 21.36 -36.82 -12.05
CA ALA A 409 21.31 -36.19 -10.73
C ALA A 409 22.44 -36.75 -9.85
N VAL A 410 23.37 -35.90 -9.46
CA VAL A 410 24.58 -36.29 -8.71
C VAL A 410 24.56 -35.80 -7.27
N TRP A 411 23.69 -34.85 -6.93
CA TRP A 411 23.40 -34.47 -5.55
C TRP A 411 21.98 -33.89 -5.47
N ALA A 412 21.33 -34.04 -4.33
CA ALA A 412 20.02 -33.43 -4.07
C ALA A 412 19.88 -33.07 -2.59
N SER A 413 19.25 -31.93 -2.29
CA SER A 413 19.06 -31.45 -0.92
C SER A 413 18.26 -32.42 -0.04
N ARG A 414 17.32 -33.18 -0.63
CA ARG A 414 16.52 -34.19 0.09
C ARG A 414 16.97 -35.64 -0.14
N GLY A 415 18.19 -35.86 -0.63
CA GLY A 415 18.68 -37.17 -1.02
C GLY A 415 18.26 -37.57 -2.44
N LEU A 416 18.95 -38.58 -3.00
CA LEU A 416 18.76 -39.12 -4.35
C LEU A 416 18.03 -40.45 -4.35
#